data_AF-A0A3M2ESK2-F1
#
_entry.id   AF-A0A3M2ESK2-F1
#
_cell.length_a   1.000
_cell.length_b   1.000
_cell.length_c   1.000
_cell.angle_alpha   90.00
_cell.angle_beta   90.00
_cell.angle_gamma   90.00
#
_symmetry.space_group_name_H-M   'P 1'
#
loop_
_entity.id
_entity.type
_entity.pdbx_description
1 polymer ?
#
loop_
_entity_poly.entity_id
_entity_poly.type
_entity_poly.pdbx_seq_one_letter_code
_entity_poly.pdbx_strand_id
1 'polypeptide(L)'
;MVALVLATFIQLIAHVYTTAHGLPDAAVTGLHLHEGVVYARAGGVYRLDGDRWVPVTALPFDAARLEPPAPPSLAFPPRFYHRQIPVDLDAEPRCAATDGAGHTWIGTSRGLIVTTGDDYLYMIAPGPGGLPYPDVTALAHDPHTGWVWVGFSEGAAVLQAGRWRYFWGRRWMPGTHVYRIVPDGAGGVWLATDGGVAHLEARRMTLEAKAAHFEQINAARHNRYGFTTECRLADPEDLSTCTYVASDNDGLWTSLTVAAEAFRYAATGDPAARELARTSMQALLELFHKAPGSFVARAIAREDEDNVILSDFSPDRWKPSPEAGWLYKTDTSSDEIAGHYFTWYLYSEFVADEQEKRAIAAVARAVTDRLLDDGLRLLRPDGTPTTWGQWSPSALNDEPSWWEERGLNALEILSHLKVAHHLTGEPRFAAAYDSLITRHHYLLNVAEGRVTEPPTAINHSDDELWFVAYYPLGMLERDPARRALLHLSLERSYRTIRPERSPLYAFIYGALTGHPTNALDAIETLERWPWDLRDWTVRNSHRYDLVVDPHRSRPGLLVATTALPIDERSGLMWNRNPYRMDGGRDGRIEFDAAPYLLPYWLGRYHGFIVE
;
A
#
# COMPACT_ATOMS: atom_id res chain seq x y z
N MET A 1 -9.84 -22.05 -12.11
CA MET A 1 -9.97 -20.91 -11.17
C MET A 1 -11.39 -20.88 -10.64
N VAL A 2 -11.57 -20.78 -9.32
CA VAL A 2 -12.87 -20.46 -8.72
C VAL A 2 -12.93 -18.94 -8.67
N ALA A 3 -13.77 -18.32 -9.49
CA ALA A 3 -14.01 -16.88 -9.43
C ALA A 3 -14.76 -16.56 -8.13
N LEU A 4 -14.26 -15.58 -7.38
CA LEU A 4 -14.97 -15.05 -6.20
C LEU A 4 -15.89 -13.95 -6.69
N VAL A 5 -17.21 -14.19 -6.63
CA VAL A 5 -18.20 -13.12 -6.76
C VAL A 5 -18.18 -12.34 -5.45
N LEU A 6 -17.64 -11.12 -5.49
CA LEU A 6 -17.51 -10.29 -4.30
C LEU A 6 -18.80 -9.54 -4.01
N ALA A 7 -19.23 -9.62 -2.76
CA ALA A 7 -20.23 -8.70 -2.26
C ALA A 7 -19.58 -7.35 -1.92
N THR A 8 -20.40 -6.31 -1.79
CA THR A 8 -19.96 -5.03 -1.21
C THR A 8 -19.36 -5.22 0.19
N PHE A 9 -18.30 -4.50 0.52
CA PHE A 9 -17.64 -4.47 1.83
C PHE A 9 -17.88 -3.14 2.56
N ILE A 10 -17.46 -3.04 3.82
CA ILE A 10 -17.50 -1.80 4.61
C ILE A 10 -16.12 -1.14 4.58
N GLN A 11 -16.04 0.03 3.94
CA GLN A 11 -14.91 0.95 4.06
C GLN A 11 -15.12 1.86 5.26
N LEU A 12 -14.11 1.97 6.13
CA LEU A 12 -14.09 3.01 7.16
C LEU A 12 -13.43 4.27 6.61
N ILE A 13 -14.09 5.41 6.78
CA ILE A 13 -13.62 6.73 6.36
C ILE A 13 -13.56 7.62 7.60
N ALA A 14 -12.38 8.18 7.89
CA ALA A 14 -12.19 9.04 9.05
C ALA A 14 -12.47 10.51 8.71
N HIS A 15 -13.33 11.13 9.51
CA HIS A 15 -13.54 12.57 9.55
C HIS A 15 -13.02 13.10 10.88
N VAL A 16 -12.13 14.08 10.87
CA VAL A 16 -11.41 14.55 12.05
C VAL A 16 -11.78 16.00 12.36
N TYR A 17 -12.24 16.24 13.59
CA TYR A 17 -12.67 17.54 14.07
C TYR A 17 -11.75 18.04 15.18
N THR A 18 -11.32 19.30 15.07
CA THR A 18 -10.31 19.95 15.91
C THR A 18 -10.70 21.40 16.19
N THR A 19 -9.76 22.20 16.72
CA THR A 19 -9.91 23.66 16.84
C THR A 19 -10.26 24.36 15.53
N ALA A 20 -9.76 23.85 14.39
CA ALA A 20 -10.12 24.35 13.06
C ALA A 20 -11.63 24.24 12.77
N HIS A 21 -12.33 23.34 13.47
CA HIS A 21 -13.75 23.04 13.33
C HIS A 21 -14.62 23.67 14.43
N GLY A 22 -14.06 24.48 15.33
CA GLY A 22 -14.81 25.17 16.39
C GLY A 22 -14.80 24.47 17.76
N LEU A 23 -14.08 23.36 17.90
CA LEU A 23 -13.77 22.81 19.23
C LEU A 23 -12.76 23.70 19.96
N PRO A 24 -12.72 23.69 21.30
CA PRO A 24 -11.67 24.35 22.05
C PRO A 24 -10.37 23.54 21.98
N ASP A 25 -9.24 24.18 22.29
CA ASP A 25 -7.95 23.51 22.46
C ASP A 25 -7.89 22.78 23.81
N ALA A 26 -8.69 21.72 23.92
CA ALA A 26 -8.84 20.89 25.12
C ALA A 26 -9.29 19.48 24.76
N ALA A 27 -8.99 18.52 25.62
CA ALA A 27 -9.45 17.14 25.47
C ALA A 27 -10.98 17.06 25.42
N VAL A 28 -11.49 16.24 24.51
CA VAL A 28 -12.90 15.90 24.43
C VAL A 28 -13.13 14.65 25.27
N THR A 29 -13.68 14.83 26.46
CA THR A 29 -13.84 13.75 27.45
C THR A 29 -15.20 13.05 27.39
N GLY A 30 -16.14 13.63 26.62
CA GLY A 30 -17.51 13.15 26.56
C GLY A 30 -18.13 13.31 25.18
N LEU A 31 -18.95 12.33 24.79
CA LEU A 31 -19.74 12.33 23.55
C LEU A 31 -21.14 11.78 23.80
N HIS A 32 -22.16 12.33 23.15
CA HIS A 32 -23.51 11.77 23.14
C HIS A 32 -24.20 12.05 21.81
N LEU A 33 -24.82 11.02 21.24
CA LEU A 33 -25.70 11.14 20.07
C LEU A 33 -27.15 11.23 20.56
N HIS A 34 -27.83 12.34 20.24
CA HIS A 34 -29.22 12.57 20.59
C HIS A 34 -30.00 13.02 19.35
N GLU A 35 -31.00 12.23 18.94
CA GLU A 35 -31.85 12.52 17.77
C GLU A 35 -31.05 12.85 16.49
N GLY A 36 -29.96 12.11 16.26
CA GLY A 36 -29.08 12.30 15.10
C GLY A 36 -28.07 13.43 15.24
N VAL A 37 -28.06 14.17 16.35
CA VAL A 37 -27.12 15.26 16.59
C VAL A 37 -26.07 14.85 17.63
N VAL A 38 -24.81 15.13 17.33
CA VAL A 38 -23.67 14.80 18.19
C VAL A 38 -23.35 15.97 19.11
N TYR A 39 -23.15 15.66 20.39
CA TYR A 39 -22.74 16.58 21.42
C TYR A 39 -21.41 16.14 22.02
N ALA A 40 -20.52 17.08 22.29
CA ALA A 40 -19.18 16.85 22.83
C ALA A 40 -18.93 17.67 24.09
N ARG A 41 -18.25 17.08 25.08
CA ARG A 41 -17.79 17.76 26.30
C ARG A 41 -16.29 18.05 26.19
N ALA A 42 -15.93 19.33 26.22
CA ALA A 42 -14.55 19.81 26.13
C ALA A 42 -14.40 21.14 26.92
N GLY A 43 -14.32 21.08 28.25
CA GLY A 43 -14.39 22.25 29.13
C GLY A 43 -15.77 22.93 29.23
N GLY A 44 -16.51 23.00 28.11
CA GLY A 44 -17.93 23.27 27.99
C GLY A 44 -18.63 22.17 27.17
N VAL A 45 -19.86 22.41 26.72
CA VAL A 45 -20.57 21.48 25.83
C VAL A 45 -20.73 22.12 24.45
N TYR A 46 -20.47 21.34 23.42
CA TYR A 46 -20.54 21.72 22.03
C TYR A 46 -21.47 20.78 21.28
N ARG A 47 -22.14 21.30 20.26
CA ARG A 47 -22.98 20.52 19.35
C ARG A 47 -22.43 20.63 17.94
N LEU A 48 -22.40 19.52 17.22
CA LEU A 48 -22.05 19.54 15.80
C LEU A 48 -23.23 20.08 14.98
N ASP A 49 -22.96 21.11 14.18
CA ASP A 49 -23.89 21.74 13.24
C ASP A 49 -23.20 21.83 11.87
N GLY A 50 -23.60 20.94 10.96
CA GLY A 50 -22.84 20.68 9.73
C GLY A 50 -21.45 20.13 10.05
N ASP A 51 -20.42 20.88 9.68
CA ASP A 51 -19.00 20.58 9.94
C ASP A 51 -18.40 21.40 11.09
N ARG A 52 -19.22 22.20 11.79
CA ARG A 52 -18.77 23.11 12.86
C ARG A 52 -19.32 22.72 14.22
N TRP A 53 -18.45 22.79 15.22
CA TRP A 53 -18.81 22.66 16.63
C TRP A 53 -19.20 24.01 17.21
N VAL A 54 -20.41 24.09 17.75
CA VAL A 54 -20.97 25.32 18.32
C VAL A 54 -21.21 25.13 19.82
N PRO A 55 -20.77 26.07 20.69
CA PRO A 55 -21.01 25.96 22.13
C PRO A 55 -22.51 26.04 22.45
N VAL A 56 -22.96 25.23 23.41
CA VAL A 56 -24.35 25.19 23.88
C VAL A 56 -24.42 25.25 25.41
N THR A 57 -25.43 25.92 25.93
CA THR A 57 -25.66 26.09 27.37
C THR A 57 -26.87 25.30 27.89
N ALA A 58 -27.78 24.89 27.01
CA ALA A 58 -28.95 24.07 27.33
C ALA A 58 -28.92 22.77 26.53
N LEU A 59 -29.18 21.65 27.22
CA LEU A 59 -29.17 20.31 26.61
C LEU A 59 -30.58 19.73 26.58
N PRO A 60 -30.97 19.03 25.50
CA PRO A 60 -32.24 18.33 25.42
C PRO A 60 -32.27 17.01 26.22
N PHE A 61 -31.20 16.72 26.96
CA PHE A 61 -31.01 15.51 27.75
C PHE A 61 -30.21 15.82 29.03
N ASP A 62 -30.19 14.86 29.95
CA ASP A 62 -29.36 14.94 31.16
C ASP A 62 -27.87 14.98 30.80
N ALA A 63 -27.16 16.01 31.25
CA ALA A 63 -25.73 16.19 31.03
C ALA A 63 -24.88 14.98 31.45
N ALA A 64 -25.35 14.17 32.42
CA ALA A 64 -24.69 12.92 32.81
C ALA A 64 -24.51 11.94 31.64
N ARG A 65 -25.32 12.05 30.58
CA ARG A 65 -25.18 11.24 29.36
C ARG A 65 -23.93 11.57 28.56
N LEU A 66 -23.26 12.70 28.79
CA LEU A 66 -21.97 13.05 28.19
C LEU A 66 -20.79 12.45 28.98
N GLU A 67 -21.01 12.02 30.21
CA GLU A 67 -19.98 11.40 31.03
C GLU A 67 -19.83 9.92 30.71
N PRO A 68 -18.60 9.37 30.65
CA PRO A 68 -18.42 7.93 30.58
C PRO A 68 -19.16 7.26 31.76
N PRO A 69 -19.81 6.10 31.55
CA PRO A 69 -20.46 5.40 32.64
C PRO A 69 -19.42 5.07 33.72
N ALA A 70 -19.81 5.18 35.00
CA ALA A 70 -18.94 4.82 36.10
C ALA A 70 -18.44 3.36 35.93
N PRO A 71 -17.16 3.08 36.20
CA PRO A 71 -16.64 1.74 36.04
C PRO A 71 -17.37 0.77 36.99
N PRO A 72 -17.73 -0.43 36.53
CA PRO A 72 -18.34 -1.42 37.41
C PRO A 72 -17.31 -1.90 38.44
N SER A 73 -17.74 -2.18 39.66
CA SER A 73 -16.90 -2.90 40.62
C SER A 73 -16.71 -4.35 40.17
N LEU A 74 -15.46 -4.77 39.97
CA LEU A 74 -15.14 -6.17 39.69
C LEU A 74 -15.21 -6.99 40.99
N ALA A 75 -15.97 -8.08 40.97
CA ALA A 75 -15.97 -9.09 42.02
C ALA A 75 -15.73 -10.47 41.39
N PHE A 76 -15.04 -11.37 42.11
CA PHE A 76 -14.90 -12.75 41.66
C PHE A 76 -16.30 -13.40 41.57
N PRO A 77 -16.59 -14.15 40.49
CA PRO A 77 -17.81 -14.93 40.42
C PRO A 77 -17.85 -15.98 41.53
N PRO A 78 -19.04 -16.32 42.06
CA PRO A 78 -19.19 -17.32 43.12
C PRO A 78 -18.61 -18.70 42.78
N ARG A 79 -18.62 -19.10 41.49
CA ARG A 79 -17.97 -20.33 41.00
C ARG A 79 -16.83 -20.02 40.03
N PHE A 80 -15.67 -19.61 40.56
CA PHE A 80 -14.46 -19.49 39.76
C PHE A 80 -13.86 -20.88 39.42
N TYR A 81 -13.77 -21.21 38.14
CA TYR A 81 -13.15 -22.46 37.68
C TYR A 81 -11.61 -22.34 37.72
N HIS A 82 -10.99 -22.96 38.73
CA HIS A 82 -9.54 -23.01 39.02
C HIS A 82 -8.57 -23.43 37.87
N ARG A 83 -9.07 -23.80 36.69
CA ARG A 83 -8.25 -24.12 35.49
C ARG A 83 -8.20 -22.99 34.45
N GLN A 84 -8.92 -21.89 34.67
CA GLN A 84 -8.74 -20.67 33.90
C GLN A 84 -7.56 -19.88 34.49
N ILE A 85 -6.75 -19.27 33.62
CA ILE A 85 -5.60 -18.42 33.95
C ILE A 85 -5.96 -17.52 35.14
N PRO A 86 -5.10 -17.36 36.17
CA PRO A 86 -5.40 -16.45 37.27
C PRO A 86 -5.76 -15.09 36.69
N VAL A 87 -7.00 -14.66 36.92
CA VAL A 87 -7.46 -13.33 36.53
C VAL A 87 -6.77 -12.34 37.46
N ASP A 88 -6.00 -11.43 36.87
CA ASP A 88 -5.43 -10.32 37.62
C ASP A 88 -6.53 -9.28 37.89
N LEU A 89 -7.27 -9.47 38.99
CA LEU A 89 -8.27 -8.50 39.45
C LEU A 89 -7.65 -7.23 40.06
N ASP A 90 -6.33 -7.13 40.18
CA ASP A 90 -5.69 -5.86 40.58
C ASP A 90 -5.77 -4.82 39.44
N ALA A 91 -6.27 -5.20 38.26
CA ALA A 91 -6.55 -4.29 37.17
C ALA A 91 -7.79 -3.42 37.47
N GLU A 92 -7.57 -2.11 37.60
CA GLU A 92 -8.61 -1.11 37.84
C GLU A 92 -9.62 -1.08 36.68
N PRO A 93 -10.92 -1.36 36.90
CA PRO A 93 -11.94 -1.21 35.88
C PRO A 93 -12.17 0.27 35.55
N ARG A 94 -12.33 0.57 34.25
CA ARG A 94 -12.43 1.94 33.72
C ARG A 94 -13.70 2.21 32.93
N CYS A 95 -14.20 1.19 32.22
CA CYS A 95 -15.40 1.31 31.39
C CYS A 95 -16.08 -0.06 31.22
N ALA A 96 -17.32 -0.05 30.73
CA ALA A 96 -18.02 -1.27 30.38
C ALA A 96 -19.03 -1.06 29.24
N ALA A 97 -19.30 -2.14 28.49
CA ALA A 97 -20.34 -2.21 27.47
C ALA A 97 -20.98 -3.61 27.46
N THR A 98 -22.22 -3.73 27.00
CA THR A 98 -22.91 -5.02 26.86
C THR A 98 -23.09 -5.33 25.39
N ASP A 99 -22.73 -6.55 24.98
CA ASP A 99 -22.91 -7.01 23.61
C ASP A 99 -24.32 -7.56 23.33
N GLY A 100 -24.62 -7.85 22.07
CA GLY A 100 -25.92 -8.39 21.65
C GLY A 100 -26.24 -9.79 22.17
N ALA A 101 -25.24 -10.51 22.70
CA ALA A 101 -25.41 -11.83 23.32
C ALA A 101 -25.62 -11.74 24.84
N GLY A 102 -25.57 -10.53 25.42
CA GLY A 102 -25.73 -10.29 26.84
C GLY A 102 -24.44 -10.41 27.66
N HIS A 103 -23.27 -10.51 27.02
CA HIS A 103 -22.01 -10.43 27.75
C HIS A 103 -21.68 -8.99 28.12
N THR A 104 -21.22 -8.79 29.35
CA THR A 104 -20.62 -7.54 29.81
C THR A 104 -19.13 -7.58 29.56
N TRP A 105 -18.68 -6.64 28.73
CA TRP A 105 -17.29 -6.33 28.46
C TRP A 105 -16.85 -5.23 29.44
N ILE A 106 -15.76 -5.45 30.13
CA ILE A 106 -15.18 -4.53 31.13
C ILE A 106 -13.77 -4.20 30.69
N GLY A 107 -13.51 -2.92 30.44
CA GLY A 107 -12.19 -2.40 30.16
C GLY A 107 -11.45 -2.09 31.45
N THR A 108 -10.17 -2.49 31.52
CA THR A 108 -9.32 -2.28 32.68
C THR A 108 -8.00 -1.62 32.28
N SER A 109 -7.21 -1.22 33.27
CA SER A 109 -5.85 -0.72 33.04
C SER A 109 -4.86 -1.76 32.48
N ARG A 110 -5.26 -3.04 32.36
CA ARG A 110 -4.40 -4.14 31.91
C ARG A 110 -4.98 -5.00 30.79
N GLY A 111 -6.23 -4.79 30.38
CA GLY A 111 -6.84 -5.50 29.26
C GLY A 111 -8.37 -5.48 29.29
N LEU A 112 -8.98 -6.53 28.75
CA LEU A 112 -10.44 -6.70 28.75
C LEU A 112 -10.86 -7.93 29.56
N ILE A 113 -12.00 -7.79 30.23
CA ILE A 113 -12.71 -8.87 30.90
C ILE A 113 -14.10 -9.00 30.26
N VAL A 114 -14.51 -10.23 29.92
CA VAL A 114 -15.83 -10.55 29.37
C VAL A 114 -16.53 -11.50 30.32
N THR A 115 -17.75 -11.16 30.74
CA THR A 115 -18.51 -11.94 31.73
C THR A 115 -20.02 -11.91 31.47
N THR A 116 -20.74 -12.92 31.94
CA THR A 116 -22.21 -12.92 32.00
C THR A 116 -22.76 -12.47 33.36
N GLY A 117 -21.89 -12.09 34.31
CA GLY A 117 -22.27 -11.72 35.68
C GLY A 117 -22.49 -12.89 36.64
N ASP A 118 -22.82 -14.08 36.11
CA ASP A 118 -23.35 -15.15 36.95
C ASP A 118 -22.36 -16.28 37.30
N ASP A 119 -21.26 -16.49 36.57
CA ASP A 119 -20.17 -17.43 36.97
C ASP A 119 -18.94 -17.46 36.03
N TYR A 120 -19.04 -16.93 34.81
CA TYR A 120 -17.98 -17.03 33.79
C TYR A 120 -17.24 -15.70 33.60
N LEU A 121 -15.90 -15.78 33.56
CA LEU A 121 -15.01 -14.65 33.30
C LEU A 121 -13.96 -15.08 32.28
N TYR A 122 -13.87 -14.36 31.16
CA TYR A 122 -12.82 -14.53 30.15
C TYR A 122 -11.98 -13.26 30.06
N MET A 123 -10.66 -13.40 30.08
CA MET A 123 -9.73 -12.27 29.97
C MET A 123 -9.10 -12.27 28.59
N ILE A 124 -9.16 -11.12 27.92
CA ILE A 124 -8.41 -10.87 26.69
C ILE A 124 -7.22 -10.00 27.08
N ALA A 125 -6.08 -10.67 27.26
CA ALA A 125 -4.83 -10.01 27.61
C ALA A 125 -4.19 -9.37 26.37
N PRO A 126 -3.36 -8.33 26.56
CA PRO A 126 -2.50 -7.82 25.51
C PRO A 126 -1.46 -8.85 25.09
N GLY A 127 -1.25 -9.01 23.79
CA GLY A 127 -0.34 -10.02 23.27
C GLY A 127 -0.72 -10.55 21.89
N PRO A 128 0.14 -11.35 21.25
CA PRO A 128 -0.14 -11.91 19.93
C PRO A 128 -1.46 -12.71 19.92
N GLY A 129 -2.36 -12.36 19.01
CA GLY A 129 -3.72 -12.93 18.94
C GLY A 129 -4.69 -12.42 20.01
N GLY A 130 -4.23 -11.56 20.92
CA GLY A 130 -5.01 -10.88 21.94
C GLY A 130 -5.15 -9.38 21.64
N LEU A 131 -5.22 -8.58 22.69
CA LEU A 131 -5.48 -7.14 22.59
C LEU A 131 -4.23 -6.37 22.09
N PRO A 132 -4.35 -5.37 21.20
CA PRO A 132 -3.20 -4.60 20.75
C PRO A 132 -2.50 -3.78 21.85
N TYR A 133 -3.26 -3.33 22.86
CA TYR A 133 -2.76 -2.45 23.90
C TYR A 133 -3.43 -2.72 25.26
N PRO A 134 -2.72 -2.61 26.41
CA PRO A 134 -3.26 -2.93 27.75
C PRO A 134 -4.35 -2.00 28.25
N ASP A 135 -4.14 -0.69 28.10
CA ASP A 135 -4.86 0.28 28.91
C ASP A 135 -6.20 0.68 28.28
N VAL A 136 -7.27 -0.03 28.62
CA VAL A 136 -8.60 0.16 28.03
C VAL A 136 -9.36 1.26 28.76
N THR A 137 -9.70 2.31 28.03
CA THR A 137 -10.33 3.53 28.54
C THR A 137 -11.77 3.70 28.09
N ALA A 138 -12.17 3.10 26.97
CA ALA A 138 -13.52 3.19 26.45
C ALA A 138 -13.98 1.89 25.78
N LEU A 139 -15.28 1.63 25.83
CA LEU A 139 -15.91 0.47 25.19
C LEU A 139 -17.24 0.89 24.56
N ALA A 140 -17.51 0.33 23.38
CA ALA A 140 -18.82 0.41 22.74
C ALA A 140 -19.11 -0.86 21.96
N HIS A 141 -20.35 -1.34 22.04
CA HIS A 141 -20.87 -2.37 21.16
C HIS A 141 -21.79 -1.71 20.15
N ASP A 142 -21.57 -1.96 18.86
CA ASP A 142 -22.48 -1.55 17.81
C ASP A 142 -23.49 -2.67 17.54
N PRO A 143 -24.78 -2.50 17.89
CA PRO A 143 -25.80 -3.53 17.70
C PRO A 143 -26.12 -3.81 16.22
N HIS A 144 -25.75 -2.93 15.29
CA HIS A 144 -26.02 -3.11 13.87
C HIS A 144 -25.00 -4.01 13.19
N THR A 145 -23.71 -3.85 13.53
CA THR A 145 -22.61 -4.63 12.96
C THR A 145 -22.19 -5.82 13.83
N GLY A 146 -22.53 -5.78 15.13
CA GLY A 146 -22.01 -6.70 16.14
C GLY A 146 -20.56 -6.44 16.53
N TRP A 147 -19.98 -5.31 16.09
CA TRP A 147 -18.60 -4.96 16.38
C TRP A 147 -18.44 -4.47 17.82
N VAL A 148 -17.32 -4.87 18.44
CA VAL A 148 -16.91 -4.36 19.75
C VAL A 148 -15.74 -3.43 19.55
N TRP A 149 -15.98 -2.15 19.81
CA TRP A 149 -15.00 -1.08 19.75
C TRP A 149 -14.35 -0.87 21.11
N VAL A 150 -13.04 -0.71 21.09
CA VAL A 150 -12.20 -0.57 22.28
C VAL A 150 -11.32 0.65 22.10
N GLY A 151 -11.42 1.60 23.02
CA GLY A 151 -10.55 2.75 23.11
C GLY A 151 -9.45 2.49 24.13
N PHE A 152 -8.25 2.96 23.83
CA PHE A 152 -7.10 2.88 24.71
C PHE A 152 -6.60 4.26 25.10
N SER A 153 -5.67 4.30 26.05
CA SER A 153 -4.88 5.52 26.26
C SER A 153 -3.90 5.84 25.13
N GLU A 154 -3.70 4.90 24.19
CA GLU A 154 -2.91 5.07 22.96
C GLU A 154 -3.58 4.27 21.81
N GLY A 155 -4.50 4.92 21.09
CA GLY A 155 -5.23 4.40 19.92
C GLY A 155 -6.60 3.78 20.24
N ALA A 156 -7.19 3.15 19.22
CA ALA A 156 -8.41 2.37 19.33
C ALA A 156 -8.28 1.05 18.56
N ALA A 157 -9.15 0.09 18.84
CA ALA A 157 -9.30 -1.11 18.04
C ALA A 157 -10.76 -1.51 17.90
N VAL A 158 -11.05 -2.35 16.90
CA VAL A 158 -12.33 -3.03 16.76
C VAL A 158 -12.12 -4.53 16.63
N LEU A 159 -12.92 -5.31 17.36
CA LEU A 159 -13.03 -6.74 17.17
C LEU A 159 -14.11 -7.03 16.13
N GLN A 160 -13.69 -7.52 14.97
CA GLN A 160 -14.58 -7.88 13.86
C GLN A 160 -14.15 -9.22 13.28
N ALA A 161 -15.11 -10.14 13.06
CA ALA A 161 -14.85 -11.47 12.52
C ALA A 161 -13.68 -12.23 13.22
N GLY A 162 -13.57 -12.07 14.55
CA GLY A 162 -12.54 -12.72 15.36
C GLY A 162 -11.13 -12.13 15.22
N ARG A 163 -10.99 -10.95 14.59
CA ARG A 163 -9.71 -10.25 14.42
C ARG A 163 -9.78 -8.83 14.97
N TRP A 164 -8.67 -8.38 15.55
CA TRP A 164 -8.48 -7.00 15.93
C TRP A 164 -7.98 -6.20 14.73
N ARG A 165 -8.61 -5.05 14.51
CA ARG A 165 -8.10 -3.99 13.62
C ARG A 165 -7.77 -2.78 14.47
N TYR A 166 -6.57 -2.24 14.29
CA TYR A 166 -6.04 -1.18 15.13
C TYR A 166 -6.04 0.17 14.41
N PHE A 167 -6.37 1.23 15.14
CA PHE A 167 -6.51 2.59 14.65
C PHE A 167 -5.65 3.53 15.50
N TRP A 168 -4.79 4.31 14.86
CA TRP A 168 -3.90 5.23 15.55
C TRP A 168 -3.55 6.45 14.71
N GLY A 169 -3.33 7.57 15.40
CA GLY A 169 -2.82 8.80 14.82
C GLY A 169 -3.78 9.47 13.83
N ARG A 170 -3.27 10.50 13.15
CA ARG A 170 -4.06 11.44 12.36
C ARG A 170 -4.82 10.82 11.18
N ARG A 171 -4.40 9.65 10.70
CA ARG A 171 -5.17 8.86 9.71
C ARG A 171 -6.59 8.57 10.20
N TRP A 172 -6.75 8.33 11.50
CA TRP A 172 -7.99 7.84 12.08
C TRP A 172 -8.59 8.79 13.12
N MET A 173 -7.76 9.56 13.84
CA MET A 173 -8.20 10.40 14.95
C MET A 173 -7.24 11.56 15.23
N PRO A 174 -7.74 12.71 15.75
CA PRO A 174 -6.91 13.90 15.96
C PRO A 174 -5.94 13.81 17.15
N GLY A 175 -6.17 12.87 18.06
CA GLY A 175 -5.37 12.60 19.25
C GLY A 175 -5.43 11.11 19.58
N THR A 176 -4.50 10.60 20.37
CA THR A 176 -4.32 9.15 20.56
C THR A 176 -4.97 8.62 21.82
N HIS A 177 -5.23 9.45 22.84
CA HIS A 177 -5.95 9.00 24.03
C HIS A 177 -7.45 9.02 23.77
N VAL A 178 -8.12 7.87 23.85
CA VAL A 178 -9.57 7.77 23.60
C VAL A 178 -10.33 7.81 24.91
N TYR A 179 -11.14 8.85 25.12
CA TYR A 179 -11.99 8.99 26.31
C TYR A 179 -13.34 8.34 26.16
N ARG A 180 -13.90 8.33 24.94
CA ARG A 180 -15.24 7.81 24.69
C ARG A 180 -15.43 7.31 23.27
N ILE A 181 -16.24 6.27 23.14
CA ILE A 181 -16.71 5.74 21.86
C ILE A 181 -18.24 5.72 21.87
N VAL A 182 -18.86 6.21 20.80
CA VAL A 182 -20.32 6.20 20.63
C VAL A 182 -20.64 5.70 19.22
N PRO A 183 -21.36 4.56 19.06
CA PRO A 183 -21.84 4.12 17.76
C PRO A 183 -22.69 5.22 17.10
N ASP A 184 -22.52 5.41 15.79
CA ASP A 184 -23.25 6.45 15.06
C ASP A 184 -24.67 6.02 14.64
N GLY A 185 -25.02 4.74 14.83
CA GLY A 185 -26.32 4.16 14.42
C GLY A 185 -26.39 3.75 12.94
N ALA A 186 -25.30 3.91 12.18
CA ALA A 186 -25.17 3.57 10.77
C ALA A 186 -24.00 2.60 10.49
N GLY A 187 -23.40 2.03 11.53
CA GLY A 187 -22.27 1.08 11.45
C GLY A 187 -20.90 1.70 11.70
N GLY A 188 -20.84 3.03 11.86
CA GLY A 188 -19.64 3.77 12.21
C GLY A 188 -19.59 4.15 13.69
N VAL A 189 -18.57 4.92 14.08
CA VAL A 189 -18.36 5.35 15.47
C VAL A 189 -17.83 6.77 15.58
N TRP A 190 -18.22 7.46 16.65
CA TRP A 190 -17.62 8.69 17.11
C TRP A 190 -16.61 8.41 18.22
N LEU A 191 -15.43 9.01 18.14
CA LEU A 191 -14.34 8.89 19.10
C LEU A 191 -14.06 10.26 19.73
N ALA A 192 -14.10 10.33 21.05
CA ALA A 192 -13.67 11.49 21.82
C ALA A 192 -12.20 11.30 22.20
N THR A 193 -11.33 12.24 21.84
CA THR A 193 -9.89 12.12 22.11
C THR A 193 -9.29 13.34 22.78
N ASP A 194 -8.04 13.22 23.22
CA ASP A 194 -7.23 14.33 23.74
C ASP A 194 -6.93 15.42 22.71
N GLY A 195 -7.08 15.12 21.41
CA GLY A 195 -6.87 16.06 20.31
C GLY A 195 -8.13 16.58 19.61
N GLY A 196 -9.33 16.09 19.99
CA GLY A 196 -10.58 16.48 19.35
C GLY A 196 -11.58 15.33 19.23
N VAL A 197 -12.36 15.34 18.14
CA VAL A 197 -13.33 14.28 17.83
C VAL A 197 -12.99 13.63 16.49
N ALA A 198 -13.16 12.32 16.38
CA ALA A 198 -13.17 11.63 15.10
C ALA A 198 -14.53 10.97 14.85
N HIS A 199 -14.97 10.94 13.59
CA HIS A 199 -16.06 10.10 13.12
C HIS A 199 -15.50 9.10 12.12
N LEU A 200 -15.57 7.81 12.45
CA LEU A 200 -15.27 6.73 11.53
C LEU A 200 -16.57 6.31 10.85
N GLU A 201 -16.85 6.91 9.70
CA GLU A 201 -18.01 6.58 8.86
C GLU A 201 -17.83 5.17 8.28
N ALA A 202 -18.87 4.33 8.42
CA ALA A 202 -18.94 3.05 7.74
C ALA A 202 -19.67 3.20 6.39
N ARG A 203 -18.92 3.17 5.29
CA ARG A 203 -19.47 3.27 3.94
C ARG A 203 -19.45 1.91 3.25
N ARG A 204 -20.62 1.44 2.81
CA ARG A 204 -20.73 0.21 2.03
C ARG A 204 -20.40 0.48 0.56
N MET A 205 -19.47 -0.29 -0.02
CA MET A 205 -19.05 -0.09 -1.42
C MET A 205 -18.48 -1.35 -2.09
N THR A 206 -18.29 -1.29 -3.40
CA THR A 206 -17.54 -2.27 -4.20
C THR A 206 -16.08 -1.86 -4.35
N LEU A 207 -15.20 -2.78 -4.72
CA LEU A 207 -13.82 -2.47 -5.09
C LEU A 207 -13.81 -1.58 -6.34
N GLU A 208 -14.73 -1.78 -7.28
CA GLU A 208 -14.89 -0.90 -8.43
C GLU A 208 -15.20 0.56 -8.05
N ALA A 209 -16.12 0.79 -7.11
CA ALA A 209 -16.41 2.14 -6.62
C ALA A 209 -15.20 2.78 -5.93
N LYS A 210 -14.37 1.98 -5.25
CA LYS A 210 -13.13 2.43 -4.62
C LYS A 210 -12.02 2.69 -5.64
N ALA A 211 -11.91 1.87 -6.68
CA ALA A 211 -11.01 2.12 -7.82
C ALA A 211 -11.36 3.44 -8.50
N ALA A 212 -12.64 3.69 -8.78
CA ALA A 212 -13.11 4.95 -9.36
C ALA A 212 -12.78 6.18 -8.49
N HIS A 213 -12.83 6.05 -7.15
CA HIS A 213 -12.38 7.10 -6.24
C HIS A 213 -10.87 7.36 -6.35
N PHE A 214 -10.04 6.32 -6.42
CA PHE A 214 -8.60 6.49 -6.57
C PHE A 214 -8.20 7.01 -7.96
N GLU A 215 -8.93 6.66 -9.01
CA GLU A 215 -8.77 7.26 -10.34
C GLU A 215 -9.01 8.77 -10.31
N GLN A 216 -10.00 9.24 -9.55
CA GLN A 216 -10.26 10.68 -9.36
C GLN A 216 -9.12 11.38 -8.61
N ILE A 217 -8.55 10.74 -7.58
CA ILE A 217 -7.37 11.26 -6.87
C ILE A 217 -6.19 11.37 -7.84
N ASN A 218 -5.93 10.32 -8.62
CA ASN A 218 -4.82 10.28 -9.57
C ASN A 218 -4.93 11.38 -10.63
N ALA A 219 -6.13 11.53 -11.22
CA ALA A 219 -6.42 12.57 -12.21
C ALA A 219 -6.29 13.99 -11.65
N ALA A 220 -6.64 14.20 -10.38
CA ALA A 220 -6.59 15.52 -9.76
C ALA A 220 -5.17 15.94 -9.34
N ARG A 221 -4.32 15.02 -8.88
CA ARG A 221 -3.10 15.36 -8.12
C ARG A 221 -1.85 14.55 -8.44
N HIS A 222 -1.92 13.57 -9.34
CA HIS A 222 -0.77 12.72 -9.66
C HIS A 222 -0.48 12.66 -11.16
N ASN A 223 -0.85 13.72 -11.88
CA ASN A 223 -0.63 13.83 -13.32
C ASN A 223 0.17 15.09 -13.66
N ARG A 224 1.48 14.91 -13.85
CA ARG A 224 2.39 15.95 -14.37
C ARG A 224 2.55 15.72 -15.87
N TYR A 225 1.59 16.23 -16.65
CA TYR A 225 1.52 16.15 -18.11
C TYR A 225 1.75 14.74 -18.70
N GLY A 226 1.19 13.73 -18.04
CA GLY A 226 1.27 12.32 -18.40
C GLY A 226 2.16 11.50 -17.45
N PHE A 227 3.07 12.13 -16.71
CA PHE A 227 3.86 11.43 -15.70
C PHE A 227 3.06 11.26 -14.39
N THR A 228 3.15 10.05 -13.83
CA THR A 228 2.70 9.76 -12.47
C THR A 228 3.75 10.26 -11.49
N THR A 229 3.34 11.09 -10.54
CA THR A 229 4.25 11.76 -9.60
C THR A 229 3.69 11.83 -8.19
N GLU A 230 4.58 11.90 -7.21
CA GLU A 230 4.27 12.21 -5.82
C GLU A 230 3.70 13.64 -5.71
N CYS A 231 2.69 13.82 -4.85
CA CYS A 231 2.09 15.11 -4.56
C CYS A 231 2.49 15.54 -3.14
N ARG A 232 3.30 16.60 -3.03
CA ARG A 232 3.75 17.16 -1.74
C ARG A 232 2.83 18.29 -1.30
N LEU A 233 2.24 18.13 -0.13
CA LEU A 233 1.26 19.04 0.46
C LEU A 233 1.94 19.98 1.46
N ALA A 234 1.71 21.29 1.30
CA ALA A 234 2.16 22.30 2.26
C ALA A 234 1.37 22.22 3.58
N ASP A 235 0.09 21.90 3.47
CA ASP A 235 -0.81 21.58 4.58
C ASP A 235 -1.49 20.23 4.25
N PRO A 236 -1.37 19.19 5.09
CA PRO A 236 -1.99 17.90 4.84
C PRO A 236 -3.53 17.95 4.76
N GLU A 237 -4.17 19.01 5.26
CA GLU A 237 -5.62 19.19 5.22
C GLU A 237 -6.09 19.98 3.97
N ASP A 238 -5.18 20.65 3.24
CA ASP A 238 -5.48 21.37 2.00
C ASP A 238 -5.02 20.59 0.77
N LEU A 239 -5.97 19.92 0.11
CA LEU A 239 -5.72 19.14 -1.11
C LEU A 239 -5.88 19.97 -2.40
N SER A 240 -6.12 21.29 -2.30
CA SER A 240 -6.36 22.12 -3.49
C SER A 240 -5.08 22.45 -4.26
N THR A 241 -3.92 22.33 -3.62
CA THR A 241 -2.62 22.59 -4.24
C THR A 241 -1.61 21.52 -3.84
N CYS A 242 -0.69 21.19 -4.75
CA CYS A 242 0.51 20.46 -4.37
C CYS A 242 1.70 20.75 -5.27
N THR A 243 2.89 20.48 -4.72
CA THR A 243 4.15 20.54 -5.44
C THR A 243 4.49 19.14 -5.93
N TYR A 244 4.71 18.99 -7.23
CA TYR A 244 5.13 17.72 -7.82
C TYR A 244 6.61 17.46 -7.60
N VAL A 245 7.03 16.21 -7.80
CA VAL A 245 8.43 15.83 -7.76
C VAL A 245 8.81 15.22 -9.10
N ALA A 246 9.81 15.78 -9.78
CA ALA A 246 10.51 15.08 -10.84
C ALA A 246 11.43 14.06 -10.18
N SER A 247 10.91 12.85 -9.99
CA SER A 247 11.49 11.86 -9.09
C SER A 247 12.57 11.04 -9.77
N ASP A 248 13.26 10.23 -8.98
CA ASP A 248 14.21 9.26 -9.49
C ASP A 248 13.51 8.06 -10.16
N ASN A 249 12.19 8.01 -10.18
CA ASN A 249 11.45 6.85 -10.64
C ASN A 249 10.21 7.22 -11.45
N ASP A 250 10.22 8.38 -12.12
CA ASP A 250 9.09 8.83 -12.94
C ASP A 250 8.77 7.80 -14.04
N GLY A 251 9.78 7.12 -14.59
CA GLY A 251 9.59 6.06 -15.59
C GLY A 251 8.92 4.83 -15.00
N LEU A 252 9.37 4.31 -13.85
CA LEU A 252 8.72 3.17 -13.20
C LEU A 252 7.29 3.50 -12.74
N TRP A 253 7.08 4.60 -12.02
CA TRP A 253 5.74 4.92 -11.48
C TRP A 253 4.73 5.16 -12.60
N THR A 254 5.14 5.87 -13.65
CA THR A 254 4.28 6.08 -14.83
C THR A 254 4.02 4.77 -15.57
N SER A 255 5.01 3.87 -15.63
CA SER A 255 4.84 2.52 -16.19
C SER A 255 3.76 1.72 -15.46
N LEU A 256 3.74 1.73 -14.11
CA LEU A 256 2.71 1.04 -13.35
C LEU A 256 1.31 1.62 -13.58
N THR A 257 1.18 2.94 -13.73
CA THR A 257 -0.09 3.59 -14.11
C THR A 257 -0.55 3.17 -15.50
N VAL A 258 0.33 3.19 -16.51
CA VAL A 258 -0.03 2.72 -17.86
C VAL A 258 -0.45 1.25 -17.84
N ALA A 259 0.24 0.41 -17.08
CA ALA A 259 -0.13 -0.99 -16.89
C ALA A 259 -1.52 -1.14 -16.26
N ALA A 260 -1.83 -0.36 -15.22
CA ALA A 260 -3.14 -0.37 -14.57
C ALA A 260 -4.26 -0.01 -15.55
N GLU A 261 -4.08 1.07 -16.31
CA GLU A 261 -5.07 1.54 -17.30
C GLU A 261 -5.16 0.60 -18.51
N ALA A 262 -4.07 -0.07 -18.90
CA ALA A 262 -4.10 -1.10 -19.94
C ALA A 262 -4.94 -2.31 -19.50
N PHE A 263 -4.80 -2.76 -18.25
CA PHE A 263 -5.66 -3.82 -17.71
C PHE A 263 -7.11 -3.36 -17.54
N ARG A 264 -7.34 -2.12 -17.10
CA ARG A 264 -8.69 -1.55 -17.02
C ARG A 264 -9.35 -1.56 -18.39
N TYR A 265 -8.66 -1.07 -19.42
CA TYR A 265 -9.18 -1.07 -20.78
C TYR A 265 -9.44 -2.50 -21.29
N ALA A 266 -8.53 -3.43 -21.03
CA ALA A 266 -8.71 -4.84 -21.41
C ALA A 266 -9.91 -5.50 -20.70
N ALA A 267 -10.18 -5.13 -19.45
CA ALA A 267 -11.28 -5.69 -18.66
C ALA A 267 -12.64 -5.04 -18.96
N THR A 268 -12.68 -3.77 -19.39
CA THR A 268 -13.92 -2.97 -19.46
C THR A 268 -14.24 -2.40 -20.85
N GLY A 269 -13.24 -2.21 -21.70
CA GLY A 269 -13.36 -1.45 -22.95
C GLY A 269 -13.51 0.08 -22.74
N ASP A 270 -13.26 0.60 -21.53
CA ASP A 270 -13.46 2.02 -21.20
C ASP A 270 -12.53 2.94 -22.01
N PRO A 271 -13.06 3.83 -22.87
CA PRO A 271 -12.23 4.75 -23.66
C PRO A 271 -11.42 5.73 -22.80
N ALA A 272 -11.86 6.06 -21.59
CA ALA A 272 -11.10 6.93 -20.69
C ALA A 272 -9.81 6.25 -20.21
N ALA A 273 -9.86 4.95 -19.93
CA ALA A 273 -8.68 4.16 -19.57
C ALA A 273 -7.67 4.12 -20.72
N ARG A 274 -8.16 3.92 -21.95
CA ARG A 274 -7.31 3.97 -23.16
C ARG A 274 -6.63 5.31 -23.34
N GLU A 275 -7.34 6.42 -23.12
CA GLU A 275 -6.78 7.75 -23.30
C GLU A 275 -5.75 8.12 -22.22
N LEU A 276 -6.00 7.75 -20.97
CA LEU A 276 -5.03 7.96 -19.89
C LEU A 276 -3.77 7.10 -20.12
N ALA A 277 -3.92 5.82 -20.45
CA ALA A 277 -2.82 4.94 -20.82
C ALA A 277 -2.00 5.54 -21.98
N ARG A 278 -2.68 6.06 -23.02
CA ARG A 278 -2.02 6.70 -24.17
C ARG A 278 -1.20 7.92 -23.76
N THR A 279 -1.81 8.83 -22.99
CA THR A 279 -1.16 10.07 -22.55
C THR A 279 0.10 9.76 -21.73
N SER A 280 -0.01 8.83 -20.77
CA SER A 280 1.13 8.41 -19.95
C SER A 280 2.18 7.62 -20.74
N MET A 281 1.78 6.79 -21.72
CA MET A 281 2.73 6.12 -22.61
C MET A 281 3.49 7.13 -23.48
N GLN A 282 2.83 8.18 -23.97
CA GLN A 282 3.52 9.25 -24.69
C GLN A 282 4.54 9.96 -23.80
N ALA A 283 4.20 10.26 -22.54
CA ALA A 283 5.16 10.80 -21.57
C ALA A 283 6.37 9.87 -21.35
N LEU A 284 6.16 8.56 -21.23
CA LEU A 284 7.26 7.58 -21.14
C LEU A 284 8.16 7.59 -22.38
N LEU A 285 7.61 7.78 -23.59
CA LEU A 285 8.41 7.89 -24.82
C LEU A 285 9.25 9.18 -24.85
N GLU A 286 8.78 10.26 -24.22
CA GLU A 286 9.56 11.49 -24.10
C GLU A 286 10.81 11.33 -23.23
N LEU A 287 10.82 10.40 -22.26
CA LEU A 287 12.05 10.05 -21.53
C LEU A 287 13.16 9.55 -22.47
N PHE A 288 12.79 8.86 -23.56
CA PHE A 288 13.74 8.44 -24.59
C PHE A 288 14.14 9.62 -25.49
N HIS A 289 13.16 10.36 -26.04
CA HIS A 289 13.42 11.40 -27.04
C HIS A 289 14.20 12.60 -26.49
N LYS A 290 13.94 13.02 -25.25
CA LYS A 290 14.55 14.22 -24.65
C LYS A 290 15.92 13.96 -24.04
N ALA A 291 16.45 12.74 -24.12
CA ALA A 291 17.68 12.36 -23.46
C ALA A 291 18.64 11.60 -24.40
N PRO A 292 19.06 12.21 -25.51
CA PRO A 292 19.87 11.51 -26.49
C PRO A 292 21.25 11.16 -25.95
N GLY A 293 21.70 9.95 -26.27
CA GLY A 293 22.92 9.36 -25.74
C GLY A 293 22.74 8.66 -24.39
N SER A 294 21.58 8.82 -23.73
CA SER A 294 21.14 7.94 -22.64
C SER A 294 20.16 6.89 -23.18
N PHE A 295 20.02 5.75 -22.48
CA PHE A 295 19.07 4.70 -22.87
C PHE A 295 17.63 5.21 -22.82
N VAL A 296 17.23 5.72 -21.66
CA VAL A 296 16.01 6.48 -21.37
C VAL A 296 16.37 7.39 -20.19
N ALA A 297 15.87 8.61 -20.12
CA ALA A 297 16.05 9.44 -18.94
C ALA A 297 15.38 8.82 -17.71
N ARG A 298 15.95 9.10 -16.54
CA ARG A 298 15.35 8.76 -15.25
C ARG A 298 14.12 9.62 -14.94
N ALA A 299 14.17 10.88 -15.34
CA ALA A 299 13.07 11.83 -15.32
C ALA A 299 13.34 13.00 -16.27
N ILE A 300 12.30 13.74 -16.62
CA ILE A 300 12.41 15.01 -17.33
C ILE A 300 11.64 16.11 -16.60
N ALA A 301 12.04 17.35 -16.85
CA ALA A 301 11.38 18.53 -16.32
C ALA A 301 11.57 19.71 -17.26
N ARG A 302 10.60 20.63 -17.33
CA ARG A 302 10.86 21.91 -17.99
C ARG A 302 11.68 22.82 -17.10
N GLU A 303 12.47 23.69 -17.71
CA GLU A 303 13.29 24.69 -17.00
C GLU A 303 12.43 25.78 -16.33
N ASP A 304 11.20 25.96 -16.78
CA ASP A 304 10.25 26.97 -16.30
C ASP A 304 9.13 26.39 -15.40
N GLU A 305 9.30 25.17 -14.90
CA GLU A 305 8.33 24.52 -14.00
C GLU A 305 8.51 24.97 -12.54
N ASP A 306 7.74 25.99 -12.13
CA ASP A 306 7.83 26.58 -10.78
C ASP A 306 7.20 25.71 -9.66
N ASN A 307 6.27 24.80 -10.01
CA ASN A 307 5.56 23.95 -9.05
C ASN A 307 6.13 22.53 -8.94
N VAL A 308 7.40 22.35 -9.29
CA VAL A 308 8.06 21.06 -9.35
C VAL A 308 9.40 21.08 -8.63
N ILE A 309 9.59 20.13 -7.72
CA ILE A 309 10.87 19.87 -7.08
C ILE A 309 11.63 18.87 -7.93
N LEU A 310 12.80 19.27 -8.42
CA LEU A 310 13.75 18.34 -9.02
C LEU A 310 14.35 17.49 -7.91
N SER A 311 14.29 16.16 -8.04
CA SER A 311 14.90 15.26 -7.06
C SER A 311 16.39 15.57 -6.85
N ASP A 312 16.75 15.76 -5.58
CA ASP A 312 18.08 16.13 -5.08
C ASP A 312 18.99 14.92 -4.81
N PHE A 313 18.49 13.70 -5.05
CA PHE A 313 19.33 12.52 -5.06
C PHE A 313 20.30 12.62 -6.26
N SER A 314 21.54 13.04 -5.99
CA SER A 314 22.56 13.38 -7.01
C SER A 314 22.12 14.52 -7.94
N PRO A 315 22.09 15.78 -7.46
CA PRO A 315 21.56 16.92 -8.19
C PRO A 315 22.40 17.28 -9.43
N ASP A 316 23.67 16.89 -9.44
CA ASP A 316 24.62 17.03 -10.54
C ASP A 316 24.22 16.22 -11.80
N ARG A 317 23.24 15.32 -11.67
CA ARG A 317 22.75 14.46 -12.76
C ARG A 317 21.67 15.07 -13.62
N TRP A 318 21.11 16.22 -13.23
CA TRP A 318 20.23 16.99 -14.11
C TRP A 318 21.06 17.69 -15.19
N LYS A 319 20.71 17.46 -16.46
CA LYS A 319 21.39 18.02 -17.63
C LYS A 319 20.38 18.71 -18.55
N PRO A 320 20.77 19.77 -19.26
CA PRO A 320 19.96 20.32 -20.33
C PRO A 320 19.69 19.27 -21.40
N SER A 321 18.43 19.11 -21.79
CA SER A 321 18.05 18.37 -22.98
C SER A 321 18.52 19.15 -24.22
N PRO A 322 18.84 18.47 -25.34
CA PRO A 322 19.02 19.15 -26.61
C PRO A 322 17.73 19.79 -27.15
N GLU A 323 16.56 19.41 -26.64
CA GLU A 323 15.36 20.21 -26.82
C GLU A 323 15.38 21.38 -25.84
N ALA A 324 15.39 22.61 -26.37
CA ALA A 324 15.47 23.81 -25.55
C ALA A 324 14.30 23.93 -24.55
N GLY A 325 14.61 24.34 -23.31
CA GLY A 325 13.62 24.49 -22.25
C GLY A 325 13.33 23.22 -21.45
N TRP A 326 14.02 22.11 -21.73
CA TRP A 326 13.89 20.85 -21.00
C TRP A 326 15.19 20.44 -20.31
N LEU A 327 15.04 19.82 -19.15
CA LEU A 327 16.05 19.11 -18.39
C LEU A 327 15.74 17.62 -18.42
N TYR A 328 16.78 16.80 -18.39
CA TYR A 328 16.66 15.36 -18.17
C TYR A 328 17.64 14.90 -17.09
N LYS A 329 17.24 13.89 -16.33
CA LYS A 329 18.06 13.28 -15.29
C LYS A 329 18.75 12.02 -15.84
N THR A 330 20.07 11.97 -15.69
CA THR A 330 20.91 10.81 -16.07
C THR A 330 20.92 9.74 -14.95
N ASP A 331 21.75 8.70 -15.13
CA ASP A 331 21.91 7.58 -14.17
C ASP A 331 20.62 6.80 -13.93
N THR A 332 19.97 6.45 -15.04
CA THR A 332 18.86 5.52 -15.12
C THR A 332 19.18 4.22 -14.40
N SER A 333 18.24 3.70 -13.64
CA SER A 333 18.41 2.46 -12.87
C SER A 333 17.67 1.31 -13.56
N SER A 334 17.93 0.07 -13.13
CA SER A 334 17.34 -1.14 -13.72
C SER A 334 15.83 -1.17 -13.58
N ASP A 335 15.32 -0.69 -12.44
CA ASP A 335 13.91 -0.51 -12.13
C ASP A 335 13.13 0.27 -13.20
N GLU A 336 13.68 1.37 -13.70
CA GLU A 336 13.09 2.14 -14.80
C GLU A 336 12.93 1.28 -16.05
N ILE A 337 13.99 0.54 -16.41
CA ILE A 337 13.99 -0.33 -17.60
C ILE A 337 12.99 -1.47 -17.45
N ALA A 338 12.93 -2.12 -16.29
CA ALA A 338 11.97 -3.18 -16.01
C ALA A 338 10.53 -2.68 -16.15
N GLY A 339 10.21 -1.51 -15.60
CA GLY A 339 8.91 -0.85 -15.76
C GLY A 339 8.55 -0.57 -17.22
N HIS A 340 9.51 -0.06 -18.00
CA HIS A 340 9.31 0.21 -19.42
C HIS A 340 8.98 -1.06 -20.22
N TYR A 341 9.75 -2.15 -20.09
CA TYR A 341 9.46 -3.38 -20.83
C TYR A 341 8.15 -4.05 -20.39
N PHE A 342 7.82 -4.00 -19.09
CA PHE A 342 6.53 -4.45 -18.59
C PHE A 342 5.38 -3.70 -19.27
N THR A 343 5.50 -2.38 -19.37
CA THR A 343 4.47 -1.50 -19.93
C THR A 343 4.40 -1.56 -21.45
N TRP A 344 5.54 -1.59 -22.15
CA TRP A 344 5.57 -1.72 -23.61
C TRP A 344 4.88 -2.99 -24.07
N TYR A 345 5.04 -4.10 -23.33
CA TYR A 345 4.30 -5.32 -23.56
C TYR A 345 2.79 -5.08 -23.38
N LEU A 346 2.36 -4.68 -22.19
CA LEU A 346 0.93 -4.54 -21.86
C LEU A 346 0.19 -3.53 -22.75
N TYR A 347 0.78 -2.36 -22.97
CA TYR A 347 0.20 -1.32 -23.82
C TYR A 347 0.06 -1.81 -25.27
N SER A 348 1.09 -2.50 -25.80
CA SER A 348 1.04 -3.08 -27.15
C SER A 348 -0.03 -4.16 -27.30
N GLU A 349 -0.22 -4.99 -26.27
CA GLU A 349 -1.23 -6.06 -26.30
C GLU A 349 -2.65 -5.54 -26.22
N PHE A 350 -2.90 -4.52 -25.39
CA PHE A 350 -4.26 -4.16 -24.99
C PHE A 350 -4.74 -2.82 -25.54
N VAL A 351 -3.87 -1.84 -25.73
CA VAL A 351 -4.27 -0.44 -25.93
C VAL A 351 -3.89 0.10 -27.31
N ALA A 352 -2.68 -0.24 -27.76
CA ALA A 352 -2.02 0.36 -28.90
C ALA A 352 -2.71 0.07 -30.23
N ASP A 353 -2.84 1.09 -31.07
CA ASP A 353 -3.06 0.92 -32.50
C ASP A 353 -1.76 0.60 -33.27
N GLU A 354 -1.87 0.37 -34.58
CA GLU A 354 -0.73 0.00 -35.42
C GLU A 354 0.33 1.09 -35.58
N GLN A 355 -0.01 2.37 -35.38
CA GLN A 355 0.99 3.45 -35.37
C GLN A 355 1.72 3.47 -34.03
N GLU A 356 0.99 3.36 -32.93
CA GLU A 356 1.53 3.31 -31.57
C GLU A 356 2.44 2.10 -31.35
N LYS A 357 2.03 0.91 -31.84
CA LYS A 357 2.89 -0.30 -31.82
C LYS A 357 4.20 -0.08 -32.55
N ARG A 358 4.18 0.58 -33.72
CA ARG A 358 5.41 0.89 -34.48
C ARG A 358 6.32 1.84 -33.73
N ALA A 359 5.78 2.85 -33.05
CA ALA A 359 6.56 3.79 -32.26
C ALA A 359 7.23 3.09 -31.06
N ILE A 360 6.48 2.27 -30.32
CA ILE A 360 6.99 1.51 -29.18
C ILE A 360 8.05 0.49 -29.63
N ALA A 361 7.79 -0.25 -30.72
CA ALA A 361 8.75 -1.19 -31.28
C ALA A 361 10.05 -0.51 -31.72
N ALA A 362 10.00 0.71 -32.25
CA ALA A 362 11.19 1.48 -32.61
C ALA A 362 12.03 1.86 -31.37
N VAL A 363 11.40 2.33 -30.29
CA VAL A 363 12.08 2.65 -29.03
C VAL A 363 12.62 1.39 -28.35
N ALA A 364 11.80 0.35 -28.20
CA ALA A 364 12.22 -0.92 -27.61
C ALA A 364 13.40 -1.51 -28.38
N ARG A 365 13.39 -1.45 -29.72
CA ARG A 365 14.53 -1.84 -30.56
C ARG A 365 15.77 -1.04 -30.22
N ALA A 366 15.70 0.29 -30.23
CA ALA A 366 16.85 1.16 -29.99
C ALA A 366 17.47 0.96 -28.60
N VAL A 367 16.64 0.80 -27.57
CA VAL A 367 17.09 0.51 -26.20
C VAL A 367 17.72 -0.87 -26.11
N THR A 368 17.09 -1.91 -26.67
CA THR A 368 17.62 -3.28 -26.65
C THR A 368 18.92 -3.41 -27.45
N ASP A 369 18.98 -2.74 -28.60
CA ASP A 369 20.19 -2.58 -29.42
C ASP A 369 21.35 -2.14 -28.58
N ARG A 370 21.16 -0.99 -27.93
CA ARG A 370 22.18 -0.39 -27.11
C ARG A 370 22.59 -1.29 -25.96
N LEU A 371 21.65 -2.03 -25.35
CA LEU A 371 21.96 -2.97 -24.27
C LEU A 371 22.87 -4.08 -24.78
N LEU A 372 22.60 -4.64 -25.97
CA LEU A 372 23.44 -5.67 -26.57
C LEU A 372 24.81 -5.13 -26.96
N ASP A 373 24.86 -3.96 -27.59
CA ASP A 373 26.10 -3.33 -28.06
C ASP A 373 27.02 -2.93 -26.89
N ASP A 374 26.46 -2.50 -25.76
CA ASP A 374 27.21 -2.14 -24.55
C ASP A 374 27.55 -3.35 -23.66
N GLY A 375 27.31 -4.58 -24.15
CA GLY A 375 27.64 -5.82 -23.46
C GLY A 375 26.73 -6.08 -22.27
N LEU A 376 25.44 -5.82 -22.43
CA LEU A 376 24.37 -6.01 -21.43
C LEU A 376 24.56 -5.13 -20.19
N ARG A 377 24.96 -3.88 -20.40
CA ARG A 377 25.16 -2.89 -19.34
C ARG A 377 24.46 -1.60 -19.67
N LEU A 378 23.82 -1.02 -18.67
CA LEU A 378 23.29 0.33 -18.71
C LEU A 378 24.43 1.29 -18.38
N LEU A 379 24.89 2.02 -19.41
CA LEU A 379 25.98 2.98 -19.29
C LEU A 379 25.45 4.41 -19.17
N ARG A 380 26.13 5.21 -18.35
CA ARG A 380 25.96 6.66 -18.25
C ARG A 380 26.50 7.33 -19.53
N PRO A 381 26.13 8.60 -19.82
CA PRO A 381 26.63 9.32 -20.99
C PRO A 381 28.16 9.45 -21.07
N ASP A 382 28.86 9.36 -19.94
CA ASP A 382 30.33 9.35 -19.86
C ASP A 382 30.96 7.96 -20.10
N GLY A 383 30.15 6.93 -20.39
CA GLY A 383 30.56 5.56 -20.65
C GLY A 383 30.73 4.70 -19.39
N THR A 384 30.54 5.25 -18.19
CA THR A 384 30.65 4.48 -16.95
C THR A 384 29.36 3.70 -16.64
N PRO A 385 29.43 2.50 -16.05
CA PRO A 385 28.23 1.73 -15.73
C PRO A 385 27.39 2.43 -14.64
N THR A 386 26.08 2.32 -14.75
CA THR A 386 25.14 2.62 -13.65
C THR A 386 25.27 1.57 -12.55
N THR A 387 24.72 1.84 -11.36
CA THR A 387 24.88 0.93 -10.21
C THR A 387 24.19 -0.41 -10.41
N TRP A 388 22.92 -0.40 -10.84
CA TRP A 388 22.09 -1.62 -10.86
C TRP A 388 21.79 -2.16 -12.26
N GLY A 389 21.97 -1.34 -13.31
CA GLY A 389 21.76 -1.76 -14.70
C GLY A 389 22.92 -2.61 -15.24
N GLN A 390 23.10 -3.80 -14.66
CA GLN A 390 24.18 -4.72 -14.97
C GLN A 390 23.60 -6.12 -15.24
N TRP A 391 23.68 -6.56 -16.48
CA TRP A 391 23.12 -7.84 -16.93
C TRP A 391 24.13 -8.72 -17.66
N SER A 392 25.41 -8.34 -17.65
CA SER A 392 26.47 -9.09 -18.35
C SER A 392 26.78 -10.43 -17.67
N PRO A 393 27.13 -11.48 -18.45
CA PRO A 393 27.52 -12.76 -17.86
C PRO A 393 28.74 -12.65 -16.96
N SER A 394 29.70 -11.77 -17.28
CA SER A 394 30.88 -11.56 -16.44
C SER A 394 30.52 -11.03 -15.05
N ALA A 395 29.58 -10.09 -14.96
CA ALA A 395 29.14 -9.59 -13.66
C ALA A 395 28.32 -10.64 -12.91
N LEU A 396 27.32 -11.24 -13.58
CA LEU A 396 26.36 -12.10 -12.89
C LEU A 396 26.92 -13.50 -12.56
N ASN A 397 27.86 -14.03 -13.35
CA ASN A 397 28.39 -15.39 -13.14
C ASN A 397 29.82 -15.42 -12.59
N ASP A 398 30.64 -14.42 -12.91
CA ASP A 398 32.08 -14.46 -12.57
C ASP A 398 32.42 -13.60 -11.34
N GLU A 399 31.57 -12.64 -10.95
CA GLU A 399 31.79 -11.74 -9.81
C GLU A 399 30.90 -12.13 -8.59
N PRO A 400 31.48 -12.66 -7.50
CA PRO A 400 30.71 -13.09 -6.33
C PRO A 400 29.92 -11.98 -5.64
N SER A 401 30.29 -10.70 -5.81
CA SER A 401 29.58 -9.57 -5.20
C SER A 401 28.17 -9.35 -5.75
N TRP A 402 27.87 -9.88 -6.94
CA TRP A 402 26.55 -9.78 -7.57
C TRP A 402 25.55 -10.84 -7.10
N TRP A 403 25.92 -11.69 -6.14
CA TRP A 403 25.09 -12.83 -5.73
C TRP A 403 23.65 -12.43 -5.30
N GLU A 404 23.46 -11.27 -4.66
CA GLU A 404 22.13 -10.79 -4.24
C GLU A 404 21.23 -10.47 -5.44
N GLU A 405 21.79 -9.80 -6.45
CA GLU A 405 21.05 -9.30 -7.61
C GLU A 405 21.06 -10.28 -8.80
N ARG A 406 21.91 -11.32 -8.75
CA ARG A 406 22.15 -12.23 -9.87
C ARG A 406 20.87 -12.84 -10.44
N GLY A 407 19.99 -13.32 -9.56
CA GLY A 407 18.73 -13.93 -9.97
C GLY A 407 17.79 -12.92 -10.61
N LEU A 408 17.64 -11.74 -9.99
CA LEU A 408 16.74 -10.69 -10.45
C LEU A 408 17.22 -10.13 -11.80
N ASN A 409 18.48 -9.72 -11.89
CA ASN A 409 19.03 -9.14 -13.12
C ASN A 409 18.99 -10.18 -14.26
N ALA A 410 19.25 -11.46 -13.98
CA ALA A 410 19.07 -12.51 -14.99
C ALA A 410 17.61 -12.60 -15.48
N LEU A 411 16.62 -12.47 -14.59
CA LEU A 411 15.20 -12.45 -14.96
C LEU A 411 14.85 -11.21 -15.80
N GLU A 412 15.28 -10.03 -15.36
CA GLU A 412 15.03 -8.75 -16.03
C GLU A 412 15.50 -8.81 -17.49
N ILE A 413 16.75 -9.16 -17.75
CA ILE A 413 17.27 -9.14 -19.13
C ILE A 413 16.62 -10.21 -20.01
N LEU A 414 16.26 -11.37 -19.45
CA LEU A 414 15.49 -12.38 -20.17
C LEU A 414 14.10 -11.85 -20.54
N SER A 415 13.44 -11.13 -19.62
CA SER A 415 12.18 -10.45 -19.87
C SER A 415 12.32 -9.38 -20.95
N HIS A 416 13.31 -8.50 -20.84
CA HIS A 416 13.60 -7.42 -21.79
C HIS A 416 13.78 -7.96 -23.21
N LEU A 417 14.66 -8.95 -23.38
CA LEU A 417 14.94 -9.55 -24.70
C LEU A 417 13.72 -10.25 -25.29
N LYS A 418 12.92 -10.92 -24.45
CA LYS A 418 11.70 -11.60 -24.90
C LYS A 418 10.65 -10.59 -25.37
N VAL A 419 10.42 -9.54 -24.61
CA VAL A 419 9.50 -8.44 -24.98
C VAL A 419 10.01 -7.73 -26.24
N ALA A 420 11.31 -7.39 -26.31
CA ALA A 420 11.90 -6.76 -27.48
C ALA A 420 11.68 -7.60 -28.75
N HIS A 421 11.94 -8.91 -28.67
CA HIS A 421 11.69 -9.82 -29.79
C HIS A 421 10.21 -9.87 -30.18
N HIS A 422 9.31 -9.95 -29.19
CA HIS A 422 7.86 -9.96 -29.42
C HIS A 422 7.39 -8.70 -30.15
N LEU A 423 7.85 -7.52 -29.75
CA LEU A 423 7.42 -6.24 -30.33
C LEU A 423 8.03 -5.97 -31.70
N THR A 424 9.25 -6.46 -31.96
CA THR A 424 10.05 -6.04 -33.13
C THR A 424 10.22 -7.12 -34.19
N GLY A 425 10.05 -8.39 -33.82
CA GLY A 425 10.37 -9.55 -34.66
C GLY A 425 11.87 -9.79 -34.88
N GLU A 426 12.76 -9.03 -34.23
CA GLU A 426 14.19 -9.07 -34.52
C GLU A 426 14.86 -10.39 -34.09
N PRO A 427 15.48 -11.15 -35.02
CA PRO A 427 16.05 -12.46 -34.71
C PRO A 427 17.20 -12.42 -33.71
N ARG A 428 17.98 -11.32 -33.70
CA ARG A 428 19.13 -11.19 -32.79
C ARG A 428 18.72 -11.13 -31.32
N PHE A 429 17.53 -10.60 -31.00
CA PHE A 429 17.04 -10.52 -29.63
C PHE A 429 16.68 -11.92 -29.11
N ALA A 430 16.05 -12.75 -29.96
CA ALA A 430 15.83 -14.16 -29.70
C ALA A 430 17.17 -14.92 -29.56
N ALA A 431 18.14 -14.67 -30.44
CA ALA A 431 19.46 -15.31 -30.36
C ALA A 431 20.23 -14.94 -29.08
N ALA A 432 20.16 -13.69 -28.64
CA ALA A 432 20.75 -13.24 -27.38
C ALA A 432 20.05 -13.93 -26.18
N TYR A 433 18.72 -13.95 -26.16
CA TYR A 433 17.92 -14.66 -25.17
C TYR A 433 18.32 -16.14 -25.06
N ASP A 434 18.40 -16.83 -26.20
CA ASP A 434 18.81 -18.23 -26.26
C ASP A 434 20.25 -18.45 -25.81
N SER A 435 21.18 -17.56 -26.17
CA SER A 435 22.58 -17.64 -25.74
C SER A 435 22.73 -17.47 -24.23
N LEU A 436 22.03 -16.51 -23.61
CA LEU A 436 22.06 -16.31 -22.17
C LEU A 436 21.56 -17.54 -21.40
N ILE A 437 20.54 -18.21 -21.92
CA ILE A 437 20.02 -19.45 -21.32
C ILE A 437 20.99 -20.62 -21.51
N THR A 438 21.41 -20.86 -22.75
CA THR A 438 22.10 -22.10 -23.11
C THR A 438 23.59 -22.09 -22.81
N ARG A 439 24.24 -20.92 -22.90
CA ARG A 439 25.69 -20.78 -22.67
C ARG A 439 26.04 -20.18 -21.32
N HIS A 440 25.17 -19.31 -20.78
CA HIS A 440 25.44 -18.60 -19.53
C HIS A 440 24.49 -18.98 -18.40
N HIS A 441 23.59 -19.95 -18.63
CA HIS A 441 22.74 -20.53 -17.60
C HIS A 441 21.79 -19.56 -16.90
N TYR A 442 21.33 -18.51 -17.59
CA TYR A 442 20.54 -17.45 -16.94
C TYR A 442 19.22 -17.96 -16.34
N LEU A 443 18.56 -18.96 -16.93
CA LEU A 443 17.37 -19.55 -16.29
C LEU A 443 17.69 -20.37 -15.03
N LEU A 444 18.93 -20.86 -14.87
CA LEU A 444 19.37 -21.47 -13.61
C LEU A 444 19.65 -20.40 -12.55
N ASN A 445 20.23 -19.26 -12.94
CA ASN A 445 20.34 -18.09 -12.06
C ASN A 445 18.95 -17.63 -11.59
N VAL A 446 17.99 -17.51 -12.52
CA VAL A 446 16.60 -17.19 -12.19
C VAL A 446 16.01 -18.22 -11.24
N ALA A 447 16.25 -19.52 -11.44
CA ALA A 447 15.72 -20.59 -10.59
C ALA A 447 16.18 -20.53 -9.11
N GLU A 448 17.19 -19.72 -8.77
CA GLU A 448 17.55 -19.44 -7.37
C GLU A 448 16.43 -18.70 -6.64
N GLY A 449 15.67 -17.88 -7.36
CA GLY A 449 14.52 -17.11 -6.86
C GLY A 449 14.92 -15.89 -6.04
N ARG A 450 13.92 -15.27 -5.42
CA ARG A 450 14.06 -14.10 -4.54
C ARG A 450 15.02 -14.40 -3.39
N VAL A 451 15.90 -13.45 -3.08
CA VAL A 451 16.78 -13.48 -1.90
C VAL A 451 15.96 -13.30 -0.61
N THR A 452 16.18 -14.17 0.36
CA THR A 452 15.52 -14.11 1.67
C THR A 452 16.47 -14.18 2.86
N GLU A 453 17.75 -14.47 2.63
CA GLU A 453 18.74 -14.67 3.68
C GLU A 453 20.08 -14.04 3.28
N PRO A 454 20.76 -13.32 4.20
CA PRO A 454 20.27 -12.92 5.53
C PRO A 454 19.10 -11.93 5.43
N PRO A 455 18.31 -11.68 6.51
CA PRO A 455 17.21 -10.72 6.47
C PRO A 455 17.61 -9.30 6.04
N THR A 456 18.88 -8.92 6.26
CA THR A 456 19.44 -7.64 5.83
C THR A 456 19.65 -7.53 4.31
N ALA A 457 19.65 -8.65 3.58
CA ALA A 457 19.71 -8.67 2.12
C ALA A 457 18.33 -8.52 1.47
N ILE A 458 17.24 -8.58 2.25
CA ILE A 458 15.88 -8.41 1.71
C ILE A 458 15.67 -6.95 1.31
N ASN A 459 15.45 -6.75 0.01
CA ASN A 459 15.10 -5.47 -0.58
C ASN A 459 13.69 -5.55 -1.17
N HIS A 460 12.75 -4.80 -0.59
CA HIS A 460 11.35 -4.84 -1.04
C HIS A 460 11.14 -4.15 -2.38
N SER A 461 12.06 -3.29 -2.84
CA SER A 461 11.99 -2.78 -4.21
C SER A 461 12.18 -3.90 -5.23
N ASP A 462 13.08 -4.84 -4.96
CA ASP A 462 13.37 -5.95 -5.86
C ASP A 462 12.17 -6.87 -6.01
N ASP A 463 11.31 -6.96 -4.98
CA ASP A 463 10.06 -7.73 -5.05
C ASP A 463 9.13 -7.23 -6.13
N GLU A 464 8.97 -5.90 -6.25
CA GLU A 464 8.20 -5.32 -7.34
C GLU A 464 8.82 -5.67 -8.69
N LEU A 465 10.16 -5.54 -8.81
CA LEU A 465 10.91 -5.83 -10.03
C LEU A 465 10.80 -7.30 -10.48
N TRP A 466 10.92 -8.24 -9.54
CA TRP A 466 10.73 -9.66 -9.79
C TRP A 466 9.37 -9.91 -10.45
N PHE A 467 8.30 -9.39 -9.87
CA PHE A 467 6.94 -9.68 -10.35
C PHE A 467 6.58 -8.95 -11.63
N VAL A 468 7.02 -7.69 -11.83
CA VAL A 468 6.83 -7.00 -13.12
C VAL A 468 7.65 -7.64 -14.24
N ALA A 469 8.81 -8.24 -13.95
CA ALA A 469 9.61 -8.98 -14.93
C ALA A 469 9.06 -10.39 -15.20
N TYR A 470 8.52 -11.07 -14.19
CA TYR A 470 7.89 -12.39 -14.35
C TYR A 470 6.73 -12.36 -15.33
N TYR A 471 5.86 -11.35 -15.23
CA TYR A 471 4.61 -11.29 -15.98
C TYR A 471 4.81 -11.41 -17.51
N PRO A 472 5.50 -10.48 -18.20
CA PRO A 472 5.66 -10.54 -19.65
C PRO A 472 6.46 -11.77 -20.08
N LEU A 473 7.52 -12.15 -19.34
CA LEU A 473 8.31 -13.33 -19.68
C LEU A 473 7.48 -14.62 -19.58
N GLY A 474 6.67 -14.75 -18.53
CA GLY A 474 5.80 -15.91 -18.31
C GLY A 474 4.62 -15.97 -19.29
N MET A 475 4.14 -14.83 -19.78
CA MET A 475 3.12 -14.76 -20.83
C MET A 475 3.68 -15.14 -22.21
N LEU A 476 4.94 -14.80 -22.49
CA LEU A 476 5.58 -14.96 -23.80
C LEU A 476 6.36 -16.28 -23.98
N GLU A 477 6.95 -16.86 -22.92
CA GLU A 477 7.72 -18.11 -23.03
C GLU A 477 6.79 -19.32 -23.22
N ARG A 478 7.07 -20.10 -24.26
CA ARG A 478 6.26 -21.25 -24.71
C ARG A 478 6.99 -22.58 -24.60
N ASP A 479 8.31 -22.59 -24.48
CA ASP A 479 9.08 -23.81 -24.32
C ASP A 479 8.81 -24.45 -22.94
N PRO A 480 8.34 -25.70 -22.87
CA PRO A 480 7.95 -26.33 -21.60
C PRO A 480 9.10 -26.45 -20.58
N ALA A 481 10.34 -26.69 -21.04
CA ALA A 481 11.49 -26.85 -20.15
C ALA A 481 11.93 -25.52 -19.54
N ARG A 482 11.93 -24.45 -20.35
CA ARG A 482 12.21 -23.09 -19.87
C ARG A 482 11.14 -22.60 -18.91
N ARG A 483 9.86 -22.85 -19.22
CA ARG A 483 8.74 -22.53 -18.33
C ARG A 483 8.85 -23.26 -16.99
N ALA A 484 9.30 -24.51 -16.97
CA ALA A 484 9.48 -25.25 -15.72
C ALA A 484 10.50 -24.58 -14.78
N LEU A 485 11.62 -24.08 -15.31
CA LEU A 485 12.62 -23.33 -14.52
C LEU A 485 12.09 -21.98 -14.05
N LEU A 486 11.36 -21.27 -14.91
CA LEU A 486 10.70 -20.01 -14.54
C LEU A 486 9.68 -20.22 -13.41
N HIS A 487 8.84 -21.26 -13.52
CA HIS A 487 7.85 -21.62 -12.51
C HIS A 487 8.52 -22.06 -11.20
N LEU A 488 9.66 -22.76 -11.25
CA LEU A 488 10.43 -23.12 -10.05
C LEU A 488 10.85 -21.87 -9.27
N SER A 489 11.32 -20.84 -9.98
CA SER A 489 11.67 -19.55 -9.38
C SER A 489 10.45 -18.83 -8.81
N LEU A 490 9.41 -18.68 -9.62
CA LEU A 490 8.18 -17.97 -9.26
C LEU A 490 7.47 -18.62 -8.05
N GLU A 491 7.41 -19.95 -7.99
CA GLU A 491 6.86 -20.70 -6.84
C GLU A 491 7.63 -20.41 -5.55
N ARG A 492 8.96 -20.40 -5.63
CA ARG A 492 9.83 -20.10 -4.48
C ARG A 492 9.64 -18.66 -4.03
N SER A 493 9.70 -17.69 -4.95
CA SER A 493 9.52 -16.27 -4.65
C SER A 493 8.13 -15.97 -4.08
N TYR A 494 7.07 -16.55 -4.66
CA TYR A 494 5.72 -16.32 -4.15
C TYR A 494 5.53 -16.91 -2.75
N ARG A 495 6.02 -18.12 -2.49
CA ARG A 495 5.88 -18.76 -1.17
C ARG A 495 6.48 -17.91 -0.04
N THR A 496 7.57 -17.20 -0.29
CA THR A 496 8.27 -16.38 0.72
C THR A 496 7.61 -15.02 0.91
N ILE A 497 7.05 -14.43 -0.15
CA ILE A 497 6.38 -13.11 -0.07
C ILE A 497 4.88 -13.20 0.23
N ARG A 498 4.27 -14.38 0.10
CA ARG A 498 2.83 -14.62 0.38
C ARG A 498 2.35 -14.05 1.72
N PRO A 499 3.12 -14.09 2.83
CA PRO A 499 2.70 -13.48 4.10
C PRO A 499 2.46 -11.97 4.04
N GLU A 500 2.97 -11.27 3.03
CA GLU A 500 2.77 -9.82 2.84
C GLU A 500 1.39 -9.47 2.26
N ARG A 501 0.60 -10.48 1.85
CA ARG A 501 -0.80 -10.34 1.40
C ARG A 501 -0.98 -9.35 0.24
N SER A 502 0.04 -9.22 -0.62
CA SER A 502 0.00 -8.34 -1.80
C SER A 502 -0.88 -8.94 -2.92
N PRO A 503 -1.95 -8.24 -3.36
CA PRO A 503 -2.73 -8.64 -4.53
C PRO A 503 -1.91 -8.63 -5.82
N LEU A 504 -0.93 -7.72 -5.97
CA LEU A 504 -0.07 -7.70 -7.16
C LEU A 504 0.67 -9.03 -7.34
N TYR A 505 1.36 -9.46 -6.29
CA TYR A 505 2.15 -10.69 -6.31
C TYR A 505 1.28 -11.93 -6.41
N ALA A 506 0.16 -11.95 -5.68
CA ALA A 506 -0.78 -13.08 -5.71
C ALA A 506 -1.42 -13.27 -7.09
N PHE A 507 -1.87 -12.20 -7.73
CA PHE A 507 -2.55 -12.30 -9.03
C PHE A 507 -1.58 -12.56 -10.17
N ILE A 508 -0.36 -12.00 -10.17
CA ILE A 508 0.68 -12.37 -11.14
C ILE A 508 1.04 -13.85 -11.00
N TYR A 509 1.27 -14.34 -9.79
CA TYR A 509 1.55 -15.76 -9.54
C TYR A 509 0.41 -16.65 -10.07
N GLY A 510 -0.84 -16.31 -9.74
CA GLY A 510 -2.01 -17.05 -10.19
C GLY A 510 -2.16 -17.06 -11.70
N ALA A 511 -1.95 -15.91 -12.37
CA ALA A 511 -2.10 -15.77 -13.81
C ALA A 511 -1.09 -16.62 -14.58
N LEU A 512 0.14 -16.72 -14.08
CA LEU A 512 1.23 -17.44 -14.75
C LEU A 512 1.21 -18.95 -14.50
N THR A 513 0.74 -19.38 -13.32
CA THR A 513 0.81 -20.79 -12.88
C THR A 513 -0.52 -21.52 -12.95
N GLY A 514 -1.65 -20.82 -12.82
CA GLY A 514 -2.97 -21.41 -12.62
C GLY A 514 -3.15 -22.09 -11.26
N HIS A 515 -2.14 -22.01 -10.36
CA HIS A 515 -2.20 -22.61 -9.03
C HIS A 515 -3.06 -21.78 -8.07
N PRO A 516 -3.60 -22.39 -6.99
CA PRO A 516 -4.29 -21.66 -5.94
C PRO A 516 -3.41 -20.57 -5.31
N THR A 517 -3.99 -19.41 -5.08
CA THR A 517 -3.32 -18.24 -4.46
C THR A 517 -4.02 -17.87 -3.15
N ASN A 518 -3.41 -16.99 -2.35
CA ASN A 518 -4.09 -16.37 -1.22
C ASN A 518 -5.03 -15.23 -1.68
N ALA A 519 -5.95 -15.51 -2.61
CA ALA A 519 -6.82 -14.52 -3.22
C ALA A 519 -7.69 -13.77 -2.20
N LEU A 520 -8.20 -14.45 -1.16
CA LEU A 520 -8.99 -13.81 -0.11
C LEU A 520 -8.17 -12.80 0.71
N ASP A 521 -6.90 -13.11 1.01
CA ASP A 521 -6.01 -12.17 1.70
C ASP A 521 -5.68 -10.96 0.83
N ALA A 522 -5.44 -11.20 -0.46
CA ALA A 522 -5.21 -10.16 -1.46
C ALA A 522 -6.42 -9.21 -1.60
N ILE A 523 -7.64 -9.77 -1.61
CA ILE A 523 -8.88 -9.01 -1.66
C ILE A 523 -9.09 -8.23 -0.37
N GLU A 524 -8.88 -8.83 0.81
CA GLU A 524 -8.94 -8.11 2.10
C GLU A 524 -7.96 -6.92 2.11
N THR A 525 -6.77 -7.05 1.51
CA THR A 525 -5.83 -5.94 1.37
C THR A 525 -6.40 -4.81 0.50
N LEU A 526 -7.08 -5.11 -0.61
CA LEU A 526 -7.76 -4.09 -1.42
C LEU A 526 -8.94 -3.45 -0.66
N GLU A 527 -9.76 -4.25 0.04
CA GLU A 527 -10.85 -3.75 0.88
C GLU A 527 -10.35 -2.82 1.98
N ARG A 528 -9.24 -3.18 2.63
CA ARG A 528 -8.66 -2.42 3.73
C ARG A 528 -7.88 -1.19 3.30
N TRP A 529 -7.48 -1.06 2.03
CA TRP A 529 -6.70 0.11 1.56
C TRP A 529 -7.28 1.43 2.10
N PRO A 530 -6.48 2.34 2.69
CA PRO A 530 -7.01 3.60 3.23
C PRO A 530 -7.80 4.41 2.20
N TRP A 531 -8.83 5.13 2.65
CA TRP A 531 -9.69 5.92 1.77
C TRP A 531 -8.94 7.09 1.12
N ASP A 532 -8.00 7.71 1.84
CA ASP A 532 -7.08 8.70 1.31
C ASP A 532 -5.66 8.11 1.17
N LEU A 533 -4.88 8.65 0.23
CA LEU A 533 -3.56 8.13 -0.13
C LEU A 533 -2.41 8.89 0.56
N ARG A 534 -2.72 9.71 1.56
CA ARG A 534 -1.74 10.48 2.32
C ARG A 534 -0.92 9.57 3.25
N ASP A 535 0.38 9.81 3.28
CA ASP A 535 1.35 9.09 4.09
C ASP A 535 1.34 9.60 5.53
N TRP A 536 0.25 9.34 6.22
CA TRP A 536 0.10 9.63 7.64
C TRP A 536 1.15 8.93 8.49
N THR A 537 1.59 9.62 9.54
CA THR A 537 2.45 9.02 10.55
C THR A 537 1.71 7.90 11.25
N VAL A 538 2.39 6.76 11.37
CA VAL A 538 1.92 5.57 12.09
C VAL A 538 2.96 5.16 13.12
N ARG A 539 2.48 4.63 14.24
CA ARG A 539 3.29 4.00 15.26
C ARG A 539 2.64 2.67 15.61
N ASN A 540 3.41 1.60 15.54
CA ASN A 540 2.99 0.27 15.95
C ASN A 540 3.95 -0.35 16.97
N SER A 541 5.14 0.23 17.18
CA SER A 541 6.13 -0.27 18.14
C SER A 541 5.67 -0.26 19.60
N HIS A 542 4.60 0.48 19.92
CA HIS A 542 3.99 0.48 21.24
C HIS A 542 2.98 -0.65 21.47
N ARG A 543 2.63 -1.39 20.41
CA ARG A 543 1.65 -2.46 20.47
C ARG A 543 2.23 -3.72 21.10
N TYR A 544 1.42 -4.39 21.90
CA TYR A 544 1.77 -5.62 22.60
C TYR A 544 1.43 -6.87 21.78
N ASP A 545 0.56 -6.75 20.78
CA ASP A 545 0.17 -7.86 19.90
C ASP A 545 1.20 -8.17 18.80
N LEU A 546 2.17 -7.28 18.60
CA LEU A 546 3.23 -7.47 17.63
C LEU A 546 4.47 -8.10 18.27
N VAL A 547 4.97 -9.15 17.62
CA VAL A 547 6.27 -9.74 17.96
C VAL A 547 7.33 -9.04 17.12
N VAL A 548 8.33 -8.45 17.78
CA VAL A 548 9.47 -7.80 17.12
C VAL A 548 10.45 -8.87 16.65
N ASP A 549 10.87 -8.77 15.40
CA ASP A 549 11.89 -9.65 14.82
C ASP A 549 13.25 -9.37 15.51
N PRO A 550 13.98 -10.41 15.96
CA PRO A 550 15.31 -10.23 16.54
C PRO A 550 16.33 -9.69 15.51
N HIS A 551 16.09 -9.87 14.22
CA HIS A 551 16.90 -9.34 13.13
C HIS A 551 16.39 -7.97 12.68
N ARG A 552 17.33 -7.15 12.19
CA ARG A 552 17.03 -5.84 11.62
C ARG A 552 16.82 -5.97 10.11
N SER A 553 15.94 -5.14 9.58
CA SER A 553 15.77 -4.97 8.13
C SER A 553 17.04 -4.40 7.48
N ARG A 554 17.12 -4.43 6.14
CA ARG A 554 18.20 -3.82 5.33
C ARG A 554 18.62 -2.41 5.78
N PRO A 555 17.70 -1.44 6.05
CA PRO A 555 18.06 -0.11 6.57
C PRO A 555 18.39 -0.08 8.08
N GLY A 556 18.52 -1.23 8.75
CA GLY A 556 18.81 -1.32 10.18
C GLY A 556 17.60 -1.07 11.10
N LEU A 557 16.37 -1.06 10.57
CA LEU A 557 15.16 -0.78 11.35
C LEU A 557 14.62 -2.03 12.03
N LEU A 558 14.01 -1.84 13.21
CA LEU A 558 13.20 -2.87 13.87
C LEU A 558 11.93 -3.11 13.06
N VAL A 559 11.56 -4.39 12.94
CA VAL A 559 10.40 -4.84 12.18
C VAL A 559 9.60 -5.85 13.00
N ALA A 560 8.32 -6.01 12.68
CA ALA A 560 7.49 -7.07 13.22
C ALA A 560 7.80 -8.40 12.49
N THR A 561 7.48 -9.54 13.11
CA THR A 561 7.57 -10.85 12.45
C THR A 561 6.38 -11.14 11.52
N THR A 562 5.34 -10.31 11.57
CA THR A 562 4.13 -10.41 10.74
C THR A 562 3.94 -9.12 9.96
N ALA A 563 3.57 -9.23 8.69
CA ALA A 563 3.28 -8.07 7.85
C ALA A 563 2.08 -7.31 8.40
N LEU A 564 2.21 -5.99 8.52
CA LEU A 564 1.14 -5.13 8.97
C LEU A 564 0.08 -4.96 7.87
N PRO A 565 -1.21 -4.94 8.24
CA PRO A 565 -2.25 -4.57 7.29
C PRO A 565 -1.99 -3.20 6.65
N ILE A 566 -2.40 -3.04 5.38
CA ILE A 566 -2.16 -1.84 4.56
C ILE A 566 -2.61 -0.53 5.23
N ASP A 567 -3.66 -0.60 6.04
CA ASP A 567 -4.26 0.56 6.71
C ASP A 567 -3.70 0.85 8.10
N GLU A 568 -2.82 -0.02 8.58
CA GLU A 568 -2.06 0.12 9.83
C GLU A 568 -0.59 0.53 9.57
N ARG A 569 -0.18 0.65 8.30
CA ARG A 569 1.19 1.01 7.89
C ARG A 569 1.30 2.36 7.18
N SER A 570 2.48 2.97 7.25
CA SER A 570 2.89 4.06 6.35
C SER A 570 3.41 3.48 5.03
N GLY A 571 3.46 4.28 3.97
CA GLY A 571 3.96 3.81 2.67
C GLY A 571 2.98 2.89 1.94
N LEU A 572 2.09 3.47 1.13
CA LEU A 572 1.06 2.73 0.38
C LEU A 572 1.58 2.22 -0.98
N MET A 573 2.81 1.71 -0.98
CA MET A 573 3.52 1.24 -2.18
C MET A 573 4.00 -0.21 -1.97
N TRP A 574 4.12 -0.98 -3.05
CA TRP A 574 4.55 -2.40 -2.94
C TRP A 574 6.05 -2.55 -2.68
N ASN A 575 6.86 -1.57 -3.08
CA ASN A 575 8.29 -1.52 -2.75
C ASN A 575 8.61 -1.16 -1.29
N ARG A 576 7.61 -1.11 -0.39
CA ARG A 576 7.80 -0.76 1.02
C ARG A 576 7.79 -2.01 1.88
N ASN A 577 8.65 -2.02 2.89
CA ASN A 577 8.70 -3.10 3.87
C ASN A 577 7.41 -3.12 4.71
N PRO A 578 6.52 -4.13 4.56
CA PRO A 578 5.25 -4.18 5.28
C PRO A 578 5.40 -4.60 6.74
N TYR A 579 6.60 -5.03 7.16
CA TYR A 579 6.93 -5.38 8.52
C TYR A 579 7.45 -4.17 9.34
N ARG A 580 7.70 -3.03 8.68
CA ARG A 580 8.12 -1.80 9.36
C ARG A 580 7.00 -1.30 10.28
N MET A 581 7.31 -1.18 11.57
CA MET A 581 6.31 -0.80 12.59
C MET A 581 5.96 0.70 12.58
N ASP A 582 6.96 1.56 12.43
CA ASP A 582 6.79 3.02 12.59
C ASP A 582 7.28 3.77 11.36
N GLY A 583 6.57 4.82 10.95
CA GLY A 583 6.93 5.63 9.78
C GLY A 583 5.87 6.64 9.40
N GLY A 584 5.96 7.18 8.19
CA GLY A 584 5.06 8.19 7.64
C GLY A 584 5.66 9.59 7.66
N ARG A 585 4.93 10.54 7.07
CA ARG A 585 5.36 11.91 6.78
C ARG A 585 4.26 12.92 7.13
N ASP A 586 3.53 12.64 8.22
CA ASP A 586 2.43 13.47 8.74
C ASP A 586 1.37 13.86 7.69
N GLY A 587 1.16 13.01 6.69
CA GLY A 587 0.21 13.26 5.60
C GLY A 587 0.65 14.34 4.62
N ARG A 588 1.87 14.88 4.74
CA ARG A 588 2.42 15.91 3.82
C ARG A 588 2.77 15.38 2.45
N ILE A 589 2.65 14.08 2.25
CA ILE A 589 2.89 13.42 0.98
C ILE A 589 1.71 12.53 0.68
N GLU A 590 1.13 12.70 -0.50
CA GLU A 590 0.15 11.78 -1.06
C GLU A 590 0.83 10.90 -2.11
N PHE A 591 0.57 9.60 -2.04
CA PHE A 591 1.01 8.62 -3.03
C PHE A 591 0.00 8.53 -4.18
N ASP A 592 0.48 8.18 -5.37
CA ASP A 592 -0.40 7.87 -6.49
C ASP A 592 -1.19 6.58 -6.27
N ALA A 593 -2.18 6.37 -7.12
CA ALA A 593 -3.12 5.27 -7.01
C ALA A 593 -2.66 3.96 -7.65
N ALA A 594 -1.56 3.93 -8.41
CA ALA A 594 -1.14 2.77 -9.18
C ALA A 594 -0.94 1.49 -8.32
N PRO A 595 -0.40 1.55 -7.09
CA PRO A 595 -0.28 0.37 -6.23
C PRO A 595 -1.62 -0.31 -5.89
N TYR A 596 -2.74 0.43 -5.92
CA TYR A 596 -4.08 -0.15 -5.80
C TYR A 596 -4.65 -0.54 -7.17
N LEU A 597 -4.60 0.38 -8.14
CA LEU A 597 -5.29 0.24 -9.42
C LEU A 597 -4.71 -0.91 -10.26
N LEU A 598 -3.38 -1.05 -10.31
CA LEU A 598 -2.72 -2.10 -11.07
C LEU A 598 -3.18 -3.51 -10.64
N PRO A 599 -3.04 -3.92 -9.37
CA PRO A 599 -3.48 -5.24 -8.97
C PRO A 599 -4.99 -5.43 -9.01
N TYR A 600 -5.80 -4.38 -8.76
CA TYR A 600 -7.24 -4.48 -8.89
C TYR A 600 -7.66 -4.79 -10.33
N TRP A 601 -7.19 -4.00 -11.31
CA TRP A 601 -7.55 -4.21 -12.72
C TRP A 601 -6.92 -5.47 -13.31
N LEU A 602 -5.70 -5.83 -12.91
CA LEU A 602 -5.10 -7.14 -13.21
C LEU A 602 -5.99 -8.29 -12.71
N GLY A 603 -6.51 -8.16 -11.47
CA GLY A 603 -7.41 -9.13 -10.85
C GLY A 603 -8.73 -9.28 -11.60
N ARG A 604 -9.32 -8.16 -12.04
CA ARG A 604 -10.54 -8.14 -12.88
C ARG A 604 -10.28 -8.79 -14.24
N TYR A 605 -9.19 -8.43 -14.92
CA TYR A 605 -8.84 -8.96 -16.24
C TYR A 605 -8.64 -10.48 -16.24
N HIS A 606 -7.92 -11.03 -15.25
CA HIS A 606 -7.68 -12.47 -15.13
C HIS A 606 -8.83 -13.24 -14.45
N GLY A 607 -9.88 -12.55 -14.01
CA GLY A 607 -11.05 -13.17 -13.35
C GLY A 607 -10.81 -13.65 -11.92
N PHE A 608 -9.78 -13.13 -11.23
CA PHE A 608 -9.61 -13.31 -9.79
C PHE A 608 -10.63 -12.50 -8.98
N ILE A 609 -11.05 -11.37 -9.53
CA ILE A 609 -12.06 -10.47 -8.98
C ILE A 609 -13.24 -10.46 -9.95
N VAL A 610 -14.43 -10.80 -9.46
CA VAL A 610 -15.69 -10.66 -10.18
C VAL A 610 -16.64 -9.92 -9.25
N GLU A 611 -17.22 -8.81 -9.71
CA GLU A 611 -18.14 -7.96 -8.95
C GLU A 611 -19.48 -7.82 -9.64
#